data_AF-A0A7X7P6K3-F1
#
_entry.id   AF-A0A7X7P6K3-F1
#
_cell.length_a   1.000
_cell.length_b   1.000
_cell.length_c   1.000
_cell.angle_alpha   90.00
_cell.angle_beta   90.00
_cell.angle_gamma   90.00
#
_symmetry.space_group_name_H-M   'P 1'
#
loop_
_entity.id
_entity.type
_entity.pdbx_description
1 polymer ?
#
loop_
_entity_poly.entity_id
_entity_poly.type
_entity_poly.pdbx_seq_one_letter_code
_entity_poly.pdbx_strand_id
1 'polypeptide(L)'
;MGNFSVYLTIMSSVLFFGYSLSLSTNGYKSICDKAVKFKELLKMEMDASEGIRKTNISLISAFSLAYLVLLYFSGFAYWFLGAVLLKLVSTLLLSDYFQRMVVEDKMISKRLYILMKLDSIFNAVVGLCTPLLIVL
;
A
#
# COMPACT_ATOMS: atom_id res chain seq x y z
N MET A 1 5.16 -4.17 28.55
CA MET A 1 4.59 -4.36 27.21
C MET A 1 5.74 -4.72 26.29
N GLY A 2 6.29 -5.93 26.33
CA GLY A 2 5.75 -7.12 25.68
C GLY A 2 6.46 -7.30 24.34
N ASN A 3 7.67 -7.90 24.33
CA ASN A 3 8.54 -8.10 23.16
C ASN A 3 7.81 -8.64 21.92
N PHE A 4 6.69 -9.33 22.13
CA PHE A 4 5.80 -9.82 21.08
C PHE A 4 5.30 -8.73 20.11
N SER A 5 4.90 -7.56 20.62
CA SER A 5 4.45 -6.43 19.79
C SER A 5 5.57 -5.92 18.88
N VAL A 6 6.77 -5.79 19.43
CA VAL A 6 7.99 -5.41 18.71
C VAL A 6 8.34 -6.42 17.62
N TYR A 7 8.31 -7.73 17.91
CA TYR A 7 8.58 -8.76 16.91
C TYR A 7 7.56 -8.75 15.77
N LEU A 8 6.27 -8.61 16.08
CA LEU A 8 5.22 -8.46 15.07
C LEU A 8 5.45 -7.23 14.21
N THR A 9 5.76 -6.08 14.81
CA THR A 9 6.05 -4.84 14.08
C THR A 9 7.24 -4.99 13.15
N ILE A 10 8.32 -5.64 13.60
CA ILE A 10 9.49 -5.92 12.76
C ILE A 10 9.08 -6.82 11.59
N MET A 11 8.41 -7.94 11.86
CA MET A 11 7.98 -8.89 10.82
C MET A 11 7.06 -8.22 9.79
N SER A 12 6.03 -7.50 10.25
CA SER A 12 5.10 -6.77 9.37
C SER A 12 5.81 -5.70 8.56
N SER A 13 6.79 -4.99 9.14
CA SER A 13 7.54 -3.95 8.43
C SER A 13 8.46 -4.54 7.36
N VAL A 14 9.10 -5.67 7.63
CA VAL A 14 9.93 -6.40 6.64
C VAL A 14 9.08 -6.92 5.49
N LEU A 15 7.90 -7.49 5.78
CA LEU A 15 6.96 -7.92 4.75
C LEU A 15 6.47 -6.73 3.90
N PHE A 16 6.12 -5.62 4.56
CA PHE A 16 5.69 -4.40 3.89
C PHE A 16 6.80 -3.81 3.00
N PHE A 17 8.05 -3.82 3.49
CA PHE A 17 9.23 -3.44 2.73
C PHE A 17 9.41 -4.31 1.48
N GLY A 18 9.43 -5.63 1.64
CA GLY A 18 9.64 -6.56 0.52
C GLY A 18 8.56 -6.44 -0.56
N TYR A 19 7.30 -6.32 -0.14
CA TYR A 19 6.17 -6.09 -1.04
C TYR A 19 6.32 -4.76 -1.81
N SER A 20 6.62 -3.67 -1.09
CA SER A 20 6.76 -2.34 -1.68
C SER A 20 7.97 -2.24 -2.63
N LEU A 21 9.07 -2.92 -2.29
CA LEU A 21 10.25 -3.00 -3.15
C LEU A 21 9.96 -3.80 -4.43
N SER A 22 9.25 -4.92 -4.32
CA SER A 22 8.79 -5.70 -5.49
C SER A 22 7.84 -4.91 -6.39
N LEU A 23 7.01 -4.05 -5.81
CA LEU A 23 6.17 -3.13 -6.58
C LEU A 23 6.99 -2.08 -7.34
N SER A 24 8.02 -1.52 -6.70
CA SER A 24 8.92 -0.53 -7.30
C SER A 24 9.72 -1.06 -8.50
N THR A 25 10.07 -2.35 -8.48
CA THR A 25 10.81 -2.99 -9.57
C THR A 25 9.93 -3.34 -10.77
N ASN A 26 8.59 -3.29 -10.65
CA ASN A 26 7.72 -3.53 -11.78
C ASN A 26 7.88 -2.43 -12.84
N GLY A 27 8.18 -2.85 -14.07
CA GLY A 27 8.21 -1.95 -15.23
C GLY A 27 6.80 -1.49 -15.64
N TYR A 28 6.74 -0.35 -16.33
CA TYR A 28 5.50 0.24 -16.84
C TYR A 28 4.62 -0.78 -17.61
N LYS A 29 5.24 -1.58 -18.49
CA LYS A 29 4.54 -2.62 -19.26
C LYS A 29 3.84 -3.65 -18.37
N SER A 30 4.50 -4.13 -17.32
CA SER A 30 3.92 -5.08 -16.38
C SER A 30 2.72 -4.49 -15.62
N ILE A 31 2.78 -3.20 -15.27
CA ILE A 31 1.67 -2.52 -14.60
C ILE A 31 0.48 -2.33 -15.54
N CYS A 32 0.73 -1.98 -16.80
CA CYS A 32 -0.31 -1.94 -17.83
C CYS A 32 -0.93 -3.33 -18.05
N ASP A 33 -0.14 -4.39 -18.15
CA ASP A 33 -0.64 -5.76 -18.33
C ASP A 33 -1.49 -6.21 -17.13
N LYS A 34 -1.09 -5.86 -15.89
CA LYS A 34 -1.88 -6.12 -14.68
C LYS A 34 -3.21 -5.37 -14.69
N ALA A 35 -3.23 -4.13 -15.17
CA ALA A 35 -4.44 -3.35 -15.28
C ALA A 35 -5.39 -3.88 -16.36
N VAL A 36 -4.87 -4.36 -17.49
CA VAL A 36 -5.65 -5.03 -18.53
C VAL A 36 -6.28 -6.32 -17.98
N LYS A 37 -5.50 -7.15 -17.29
CA LYS A 37 -6.03 -8.37 -16.63
C LYS A 37 -7.08 -8.05 -15.58
N PHE A 38 -6.86 -7.01 -14.76
CA PHE A 38 -7.84 -6.56 -13.79
C PHE A 38 -9.16 -6.14 -14.46
N LYS A 39 -9.07 -5.38 -15.55
CA LYS A 39 -10.24 -5.00 -16.36
C LYS A 39 -10.93 -6.21 -17.00
N GLU A 40 -10.19 -7.22 -17.47
CA GLU A 40 -10.77 -8.47 -17.98
C GLU A 40 -11.54 -9.21 -16.89
N LEU A 41 -10.99 -9.33 -15.68
CA LEU A 41 -11.67 -9.93 -14.53
C LEU A 41 -12.95 -9.16 -14.18
N LEU A 42 -12.90 -7.83 -14.21
CA LEU A 42 -14.08 -6.98 -13.97
C LEU A 42 -15.18 -7.12 -15.03
N LYS A 43 -14.83 -7.51 -16.26
CA LYS A 43 -15.81 -7.76 -17.34
C LYS A 43 -16.50 -9.13 -17.20
N MET A 44 -15.89 -10.08 -16.49
CA MET A 44 -16.45 -11.41 -16.30
C MET A 44 -17.59 -11.44 -15.26
N GLU A 45 -17.62 -10.47 -14.35
CA GLU A 45 -18.69 -10.31 -13.36
C GLU A 45 -19.41 -8.96 -13.56
N MET A 46 -20.62 -8.96 -14.10
CA MET A 46 -21.48 -7.78 -14.13
C MET A 46 -21.68 -7.23 -12.70
N ASP A 47 -21.50 -5.93 -12.49
CA ASP A 47 -21.57 -5.20 -11.21
C ASP A 47 -20.44 -5.44 -10.19
N ALA A 48 -19.42 -6.26 -10.47
CA ALA A 48 -18.36 -6.54 -9.51
C ALA A 48 -17.33 -5.39 -9.32
N SER A 49 -17.27 -4.40 -10.21
CA SER A 49 -16.23 -3.36 -10.14
C SER A 49 -16.29 -2.53 -8.88
N GLU A 50 -17.49 -2.15 -8.44
CA GLU A 50 -17.67 -1.35 -7.23
C GLU A 50 -17.46 -2.19 -5.96
N GLY A 51 -17.91 -3.45 -5.99
CA GLY A 51 -17.69 -4.42 -4.91
C GLY A 51 -16.21 -4.74 -4.69
N ILE A 52 -15.46 -5.01 -5.76
CA ILE A 52 -14.02 -5.28 -5.70
C ILE A 52 -13.25 -4.03 -5.25
N ARG A 53 -13.62 -2.84 -5.73
CA ARG A 53 -13.01 -1.57 -5.28
C ARG A 53 -13.24 -1.34 -3.78
N LYS A 54 -14.49 -1.45 -3.30
CA LYS A 54 -14.82 -1.30 -1.87
C LYS A 54 -14.09 -2.31 -1.01
N THR A 55 -14.03 -3.57 -1.45
CA THR A 55 -13.34 -4.65 -0.74
C THR A 55 -11.83 -4.39 -0.65
N ASN A 56 -11.19 -3.96 -1.75
CA ASN A 56 -9.77 -3.60 -1.73
C ASN A 56 -9.49 -2.42 -0.80
N ILE A 57 -10.28 -1.35 -0.86
CA ILE A 57 -10.12 -0.21 0.04
C ILE A 57 -10.32 -0.63 1.50
N SER A 58 -11.32 -1.48 1.78
CA SER A 58 -11.57 -2.01 3.12
C SER A 58 -10.40 -2.87 3.63
N LEU A 59 -9.83 -3.72 2.79
CA LEU A 59 -8.66 -4.54 3.16
C LEU A 59 -7.43 -3.68 3.40
N ILE A 60 -7.10 -2.77 2.48
CA ILE A 60 -5.92 -1.89 2.61
C ILE A 60 -6.06 -1.00 3.84
N SER A 61 -7.25 -0.45 4.10
CA SER A 61 -7.51 0.36 5.30
C SER A 61 -7.39 -0.46 6.58
N ALA A 62 -7.96 -1.67 6.63
CA ALA A 62 -7.82 -2.57 7.78
C ALA A 62 -6.35 -2.93 8.06
N PHE A 63 -5.57 -3.29 7.04
CA PHE A 63 -4.14 -3.57 7.19
C PHE A 63 -3.34 -2.33 7.61
N SER A 64 -3.65 -1.16 7.05
CA SER A 64 -3.01 0.11 7.43
C SER A 64 -3.27 0.46 8.89
N LEU A 65 -4.50 0.23 9.37
CA LEU A 65 -4.90 0.51 10.74
C LEU A 65 -4.26 -0.50 11.70
N ALA A 66 -4.23 -1.78 11.34
CA ALA A 66 -3.51 -2.80 12.10
C ALA A 66 -2.01 -2.47 12.24
N TYR A 67 -1.37 -2.01 11.15
CA TYR A 67 0.03 -1.59 11.18
C TYR A 67 0.25 -0.39 12.11
N LEU A 68 -0.62 0.63 12.06
CA LEU A 68 -0.56 1.77 12.98
C LEU A 68 -0.73 1.37 14.44
N VAL A 69 -1.63 0.43 14.72
CA VAL A 69 -1.83 -0.11 16.08
C VAL A 69 -0.57 -0.81 16.58
N LEU A 70 0.09 -1.60 15.72
CA LEU A 70 1.37 -2.24 16.04
C LEU A 70 2.47 -1.22 16.35
N LEU A 71 2.59 -0.16 15.55
CA LEU A 71 3.54 0.94 15.81
C LEU A 71 3.26 1.63 17.14
N TYR A 72 1.99 1.92 17.43
CA TYR A 72 1.59 2.56 18.69
C TYR A 72 1.99 1.70 19.90
N PHE A 73 1.67 0.40 19.88
CA PHE A 73 2.05 -0.51 20.97
C PHE A 73 3.55 -0.79 21.05
N SER A 74 4.30 -0.55 19.97
CA SER A 74 5.77 -0.66 19.96
C SER A 74 6.47 0.56 20.57
N GLY A 75 5.73 1.58 21.01
CA GLY A 75 6.27 2.73 21.72
C GLY A 75 6.78 3.86 20.82
N PHE A 76 6.38 3.92 19.55
CA PHE A 76 6.75 5.02 18.67
C PHE A 76 6.12 6.35 19.10
N ALA A 77 6.85 7.44 18.89
CA ALA A 77 6.38 8.78 19.18
C ALA A 77 5.17 9.17 18.33
N TYR A 78 4.25 9.95 18.90
CA TYR A 78 3.00 10.36 18.23
C TYR A 78 3.21 11.11 16.91
N TRP A 79 4.28 11.91 16.79
CA TRP A 79 4.59 12.61 15.54
C TRP A 79 4.96 11.64 14.41
N PHE A 80 5.65 10.54 14.72
CA PHE A 80 5.99 9.48 13.76
C PHE A 80 4.73 8.72 13.34
N LEU A 81 3.87 8.37 14.30
CA LEU A 81 2.57 7.75 14.02
C LEU A 81 1.71 8.63 13.10
N GLY A 82 1.67 9.94 13.37
CA GLY A 82 0.98 10.92 12.54
C GLY A 82 1.54 10.98 11.10
N ALA A 83 2.86 10.96 10.95
CA ALA A 83 3.51 10.94 9.64
C ALA A 83 3.20 9.65 8.86
N VAL A 84 3.26 8.49 9.51
CA VAL A 84 2.90 7.20 8.90
C VAL A 84 1.42 7.17 8.52
N LEU A 85 0.54 7.68 9.38
CA LEU A 85 -0.90 7.79 9.09
C LEU A 85 -1.16 8.63 7.85
N LEU A 86 -0.60 9.85 7.77
CA LEU A 86 -0.74 10.71 6.59
C LEU A 86 -0.24 10.02 5.31
N LYS A 87 0.85 9.25 5.43
CA LYS A 87 1.39 8.51 4.30
C LYS A 87 0.46 7.38 3.85
N LEU A 88 -0.08 6.61 4.78
CA LEU A 88 -1.03 5.52 4.50
C LEU A 88 -2.32 6.04 3.87
N VAL A 89 -2.83 7.18 4.35
CA VAL A 89 -3.99 7.86 3.74
C VAL A 89 -3.68 8.28 2.31
N SER A 90 -2.49 8.84 2.06
CA SER A 90 -2.09 9.23 0.70
C SER A 90 -2.00 8.03 -0.24
N THR A 91 -1.45 6.90 0.23
CA THR A 91 -1.40 5.64 -0.55
C THR A 91 -2.79 5.10 -0.85
N LEU A 92 -3.73 5.15 0.11
CA LEU A 92 -5.12 4.76 -0.09
C LEU A 92 -5.80 5.59 -1.18
N LEU A 93 -5.63 6.92 -1.14
CA LEU A 93 -6.20 7.83 -2.15
C LEU A 93 -5.61 7.58 -3.54
N LEU A 94 -4.30 7.36 -3.64
CA LEU A 94 -3.64 6.99 -4.89
C LEU A 94 -4.14 5.65 -5.43
N SER A 95 -4.37 4.66 -4.55
CA SER A 95 -4.89 3.35 -4.92
C SER A 95 -6.33 3.42 -5.45
N ASP A 96 -7.22 4.17 -4.78
CA ASP A 96 -8.60 4.39 -5.25
C ASP A 96 -8.60 5.15 -6.58
N TYR A 97 -7.77 6.19 -6.72
CA TYR A 97 -7.64 6.94 -7.97
C TYR A 97 -7.17 6.05 -9.13
N PHE A 98 -6.19 5.17 -8.88
CA PHE A 98 -5.74 4.18 -9.86
C PHE A 98 -6.87 3.23 -10.26
N GLN A 99 -7.59 2.66 -9.30
CA GLN A 99 -8.67 1.72 -9.57
C GLN A 99 -9.81 2.38 -10.36
N ARG A 100 -10.21 3.61 -10.02
CA ARG A 100 -11.18 4.38 -10.80
C ARG A 100 -10.70 4.61 -12.23
N MET A 101 -9.44 5.00 -12.40
CA MET A 101 -8.89 5.26 -13.74
C MET A 101 -8.84 4.01 -14.61
N VAL A 102 -8.55 2.84 -14.03
CA VAL A 102 -8.54 1.55 -14.73
C VAL A 102 -9.97 1.12 -15.12
N VAL A 103 -10.96 1.41 -14.28
CA VAL A 103 -12.39 1.12 -14.56
C VAL A 103 -12.97 2.06 -15.63
N GLU A 104 -12.57 3.33 -15.66
CA GLU A 104 -13.03 4.35 -16.62
C GLU A 104 -12.34 4.29 -18.00
N ASP A 105 -11.68 3.18 -18.35
CA ASP A 105 -11.08 2.94 -19.68
C ASP A 105 -9.96 3.90 -20.13
N LYS A 106 -9.40 4.70 -19.22
CA LYS A 106 -8.25 5.55 -19.54
C LYS A 106 -6.97 4.71 -19.49
N MET A 107 -6.20 4.72 -20.58
CA MET A 107 -4.82 4.20 -20.56
C MET A 107 -4.07 4.81 -19.36
N ILE A 108 -3.38 3.97 -18.58
CA ILE A 108 -2.57 4.43 -17.45
C ILE A 108 -1.57 5.45 -17.96
N SER A 109 -1.62 6.68 -17.43
CA SER A 109 -0.67 7.70 -17.85
C SER A 109 0.73 7.41 -17.29
N LYS A 110 1.78 7.77 -18.02
CA LYS A 110 3.17 7.68 -17.51
C LYS A 110 3.37 8.46 -16.21
N ARG A 111 2.63 9.56 -16.00
CA ARG A 111 2.67 10.36 -14.76
C ARG A 111 2.13 9.56 -13.58
N LEU A 112 1.00 8.87 -13.75
CA LEU A 112 0.41 8.01 -12.72
C LEU A 112 1.35 6.85 -12.36
N TYR A 113 1.97 6.23 -13.36
CA TYR A 113 2.98 5.19 -13.14
C TYR A 113 4.15 5.69 -12.28
N ILE A 114 4.69 6.87 -12.58
CA ILE A 114 5.78 7.46 -11.79
C ILE A 114 5.32 7.71 -10.36
N LEU A 115 4.10 8.23 -10.16
CA LEU A 115 3.53 8.45 -8.83
C LEU A 115 3.41 7.14 -8.03
N MET A 116 2.87 6.08 -8.63
CA MET A 116 2.76 4.77 -7.97
C MET A 116 4.14 4.19 -7.65
N LYS A 117 5.12 4.39 -8.53
CA LYS A 117 6.49 3.93 -8.30
C LYS A 117 7.13 4.68 -7.14
N LEU A 118 7.01 6.01 -7.12
CA LEU A 118 7.50 6.83 -6.00
C LEU A 118 6.81 6.47 -4.68
N ASP A 119 5.49 6.22 -4.71
CA ASP A 119 4.73 5.76 -3.55
C ASP A 119 5.30 4.44 -3.01
N SER A 120 5.53 3.47 -3.90
CA SER A 120 6.10 2.17 -3.52
C SER A 120 7.52 2.26 -2.96
N ILE A 121 8.36 3.16 -3.50
CA ILE A 121 9.70 3.41 -2.96
C ILE A 121 9.60 4.01 -1.56
N PHE A 122 8.73 5.01 -1.37
CA PHE A 122 8.57 5.64 -0.07
C PHE A 122 8.02 4.66 0.97
N ASN A 123 7.05 3.82 0.59
CA ASN A 123 6.53 2.77 1.47
C ASN A 123 7.61 1.74 1.84
N ALA A 124 8.50 1.40 0.90
CA ALA A 124 9.65 0.55 1.19
C ALA A 124 10.61 1.22 2.19
N VAL A 125 10.92 2.51 2.00
CA VAL A 125 11.76 3.26 2.94
C VAL A 125 11.13 3.28 4.34
N VAL A 126 9.82 3.54 4.46
CA VAL A 126 9.12 3.47 5.74
C VAL A 126 9.22 2.06 6.35
N GLY A 127 8.92 1.02 5.57
CA GLY A 127 9.01 -0.37 6.02
C GLY A 127 10.41 -0.82 6.46
N LEU A 128 11.47 -0.20 5.93
CA LEU A 128 12.85 -0.45 6.33
C LEU A 128 13.28 0.40 7.54
N CYS A 129 12.89 1.68 7.58
CA CYS A 129 13.21 2.58 8.68
C CYS A 129 12.52 2.17 9.98
N THR A 130 11.28 1.70 9.93
CA THR A 130 10.53 1.27 11.12
C THR A 130 11.30 0.25 11.97
N PRO A 131 11.71 -0.93 11.46
CA PRO A 131 12.43 -1.91 12.26
C PRO A 131 13.81 -1.40 12.70
N LEU A 132 14.49 -0.60 11.88
CA LEU A 132 15.77 0.01 12.27
C LEU A 132 15.62 0.93 13.48
N LEU A 133 14.57 1.75 13.51
CA LEU A 133 14.27 2.66 14.63
C LEU A 133 13.84 1.94 15.91
N ILE A 134 13.37 0.69 15.82
CA ILE A 134 13.02 -0.12 17.01
C ILE A 134 14.25 -0.82 17.57
N VAL A 135 15.18 -1.21 16.70
CA VAL A 135 16.38 -1.98 17.06
C VAL A 135 17.52 -1.07 17.55
N LEU A 136 17.60 0.17 17.06
CA LEU A 136 18.52 1.21 17.50
C LEU A 136 18.04 1.89 18.80
#